data_AF-A0A933QB83-F1
#
_entry.id   AF-A0A933QB83-F1
#
_cell.length_a   1.000
_cell.length_b   1.000
_cell.length_c   1.000
_cell.angle_alpha   90.00
_cell.angle_beta   90.00
_cell.angle_gamma   90.00
#
_symmetry.space_group_name_H-M   'P 1'
#
loop_
_entity.id
_entity.type
_entity.pdbx_description
1 polymer ?
#
loop_
_entity_poly.entity_id
_entity_poly.type
_entity_poly.pdbx_seq_one_letter_code
_entity_poly.pdbx_strand_id
1 'polypeptide(L)'
;MIRTQILLPEDLYRNLKYHAFLKGVSLSELIRQNVQNKVKYKVKANGKKISASEYLLDLAKKAEKLSKKIKTKAPADLSSRIDHYLYGKN
;
A
#
# COMPACT_ATOMS: atom_id res chain seq x y z
N MET A 1 -16.66 7.20 -21.07
CA MET A 1 -15.25 6.77 -21.27
C MET A 1 -14.66 7.59 -22.40
N ILE A 2 -13.40 8.01 -22.30
CA ILE A 2 -12.70 8.74 -23.37
C ILE A 2 -11.91 7.73 -24.21
N ARG A 3 -12.08 7.77 -25.54
CA ARG A 3 -11.27 6.94 -26.45
C ARG A 3 -9.88 7.55 -26.54
N THR A 4 -8.86 6.78 -26.19
CA THR A 4 -7.46 7.18 -26.25
C THR A 4 -6.70 6.23 -27.16
N GLN A 5 -5.81 6.79 -27.98
CA GLN A 5 -4.88 6.04 -28.81
C GLN A 5 -3.48 6.25 -28.23
N ILE A 6 -2.75 5.16 -28.03
CA ILE A 6 -1.39 5.18 -27.51
C ILE A 6 -0.50 4.37 -28.43
N LEU A 7 0.67 4.90 -28.75
CA LEU A 7 1.69 4.16 -29.45
C LEU A 7 2.44 3.29 -28.43
N LEU A 8 2.54 1.99 -28.72
CA LEU A 8 3.27 1.02 -27.89
C LEU A 8 4.35 0.35 -28.73
N PRO A 9 5.57 0.15 -28.19
CA PRO A 9 6.55 -0.73 -28.79
C PRO A 9 5.96 -2.14 -28.95
N GLU A 10 6.35 -2.83 -30.03
CA GLU A 10 5.79 -4.14 -30.36
C GLU A 10 6.05 -5.18 -29.26
N ASP A 11 7.26 -5.21 -28.70
CA ASP A 11 7.63 -6.11 -27.61
C ASP A 11 6.75 -5.89 -26.37
N LEU A 12 6.48 -4.63 -26.04
CA LEU A 12 5.61 -4.28 -24.92
C LEU A 12 4.18 -4.74 -25.16
N TYR A 13 3.67 -4.57 -26.38
CA TYR A 13 2.34 -5.04 -26.76
C TYR A 13 2.22 -6.56 -26.63
N ARG A 14 3.22 -7.32 -27.10
CA ARG A 14 3.27 -8.79 -26.99
C ARG A 14 3.28 -9.24 -25.53
N ASN A 15 4.12 -8.63 -24.71
CA ASN A 15 4.21 -8.93 -23.28
C ASN A 15 2.89 -8.63 -22.55
N LEU A 16 2.27 -7.48 -22.82
CA LEU A 16 0.98 -7.13 -22.22
C LEU A 16 -0.13 -8.11 -22.63
N LYS A 17 -0.14 -8.56 -23.88
CA LYS A 17 -1.11 -9.57 -24.37
C LYS A 17 -0.93 -10.90 -23.66
N TYR A 18 0.32 -11.35 -23.48
CA TYR A 18 0.63 -12.56 -22.71
C TYR A 18 0.21 -12.45 -21.25
N HIS A 19 0.50 -11.32 -20.60
CA HIS A 19 0.07 -11.08 -19.22
C HIS A 19 -1.46 -11.01 -19.07
N ALA A 20 -2.16 -10.45 -20.06
CA ALA A 20 -3.61 -10.39 -20.06
C ALA A 20 -4.22 -11.80 -20.15
N PHE A 21 -3.64 -12.65 -21.02
CA PHE A 21 -4.01 -14.06 -21.15
C PHE A 21 -3.82 -14.82 -19.83
N LEU A 22 -2.64 -14.72 -19.20
CA LEU A 22 -2.36 -15.39 -17.92
C LEU A 22 -3.33 -14.98 -16.80
N LYS A 23 -3.83 -13.75 -16.84
CA LYS A 23 -4.78 -13.22 -15.85
C LYS A 23 -6.25 -13.45 -16.21
N GLY A 24 -6.55 -13.99 -17.39
CA GLY A 24 -7.92 -14.18 -17.87
C GLY A 24 -8.69 -12.87 -18.07
N VAL A 25 -7.99 -11.75 -18.35
CA VAL A 25 -8.62 -10.43 -18.56
C VAL A 25 -8.30 -9.90 -19.95
N SER A 26 -9.11 -8.95 -20.44
CA SER A 26 -8.79 -8.28 -21.70
C SER A 26 -7.56 -7.39 -21.57
N LEU A 27 -6.83 -7.19 -22.68
CA LEU A 27 -5.68 -6.28 -22.75
C LEU A 27 -6.03 -4.87 -22.27
N SER A 28 -7.18 -4.34 -22.71
CA SER A 28 -7.66 -3.02 -22.32
C SER A 28 -7.95 -2.92 -20.82
N GLU A 29 -8.47 -3.99 -20.22
CA GLU A 29 -8.73 -4.05 -18.77
C GLU A 29 -7.42 -4.08 -17.98
N LEU A 30 -6.45 -4.88 -18.43
CA LEU A 30 -5.11 -4.91 -17.85
C LEU A 30 -4.45 -3.52 -17.88
N ILE A 31 -4.54 -2.82 -19.02
CA ILE A 31 -3.99 -1.47 -19.17
C ILE A 31 -4.69 -0.49 -18.22
N ARG A 32 -6.03 -0.51 -18.17
CA ARG A 32 -6.81 0.34 -17.25
C ARG A 32 -6.41 0.13 -15.79
N GLN A 33 -6.34 -1.12 -15.35
CA GLN A 33 -5.96 -1.45 -13.97
C GLN A 33 -4.54 -0.96 -13.63
N ASN A 34 -3.58 -1.19 -14.52
CA ASN A 34 -2.21 -0.74 -14.31
C ASN A 34 -2.09 0.79 -14.26
N VAL A 35 -2.74 1.50 -15.18
CA VAL A 35 -2.77 2.97 -15.19
C VAL A 35 -3.45 3.49 -13.92
N GLN A 36 -4.61 2.94 -13.55
CA GLN A 36 -5.33 3.36 -12.35
C GLN A 36 -4.51 3.12 -11.08
N ASN A 37 -3.85 1.97 -10.97
CA ASN A 37 -3.00 1.67 -9.82
C ASN A 37 -1.84 2.67 -9.76
N LYS A 38 -1.08 2.87 -10.84
CA LYS A 38 0.04 3.82 -10.86
C LYS A 38 -0.38 5.25 -10.55
N VAL A 39 -1.52 5.71 -11.08
CA VAL A 39 -2.04 7.05 -10.80
C VAL A 39 -2.52 7.16 -9.35
N LYS A 40 -3.29 6.18 -8.83
CA LYS A 40 -3.71 6.17 -7.41
C LYS A 40 -2.52 6.17 -6.46
N TYR A 41 -1.46 5.40 -6.74
CA TYR A 41 -0.25 5.39 -5.93
C TYR A 41 0.47 6.76 -5.97
N LYS A 42 0.60 7.39 -7.14
CA LYS A 42 1.18 8.75 -7.24
C LYS A 42 0.32 9.81 -6.54
N VAL A 43 -1.00 9.75 -6.68
CA VAL A 43 -1.92 10.70 -6.02
C VAL A 43 -1.94 10.50 -4.51
N LYS A 44 -1.79 9.27 -4.00
CA LYS A 44 -1.62 9.02 -2.55
C LYS A 44 -0.25 9.45 -2.04
N ALA A 45 0.83 9.23 -2.81
CA ALA A 45 2.17 9.67 -2.44
C ALA A 45 2.30 11.21 -2.41
N ASN A 46 1.57 11.90 -3.29
CA ASN A 46 1.49 13.37 -3.32
C ASN A 46 0.30 13.92 -2.51
N GLY A 47 -0.53 13.04 -1.94
CA GLY A 47 -1.82 13.36 -1.34
C GLY A 47 -1.71 13.44 0.17
N LYS A 48 -1.62 14.68 0.65
CA LYS A 48 -1.41 15.14 2.03
C LYS A 48 0.04 15.02 2.48
N LYS A 49 0.71 16.18 2.53
CA LYS A 49 1.79 16.44 3.50
C LYS A 49 1.15 16.34 4.89
N ILE A 50 1.03 15.12 5.41
CA ILE A 50 0.56 14.89 6.78
C ILE A 50 1.61 15.55 7.67
N SER A 51 1.19 16.52 8.48
CA SER A 51 2.08 17.12 9.46
C SER A 51 2.54 16.04 10.45
N ALA A 52 3.73 16.19 11.03
CA ALA A 52 4.23 15.22 12.00
C ALA A 52 3.22 14.98 13.14
N SER A 53 2.47 16.01 13.54
CA SER A 53 1.41 15.91 14.55
C SER A 53 0.20 15.10 14.09
N GLU A 54 -0.27 15.30 12.85
CA GLU A 54 -1.36 14.48 12.29
C GLU A 54 -0.97 13.00 12.16
N TYR A 55 0.29 12.73 11.81
CA TYR A 55 0.81 11.37 11.72
C TYR A 55 0.85 10.69 13.10
N LEU A 56 1.36 11.39 14.12
CA LEU A 56 1.39 10.89 15.50
C LEU A 56 -0.02 10.63 16.04
N LEU A 57 -0.98 11.50 15.72
CA LEU A 57 -2.38 11.32 16.12
C LEU A 57 -3.01 10.10 15.44
N ASP A 58 -2.74 9.88 14.15
CA ASP A 58 -3.23 8.69 13.43
C ASP A 58 -2.59 7.40 13.96
N LEU A 59 -1.31 7.45 14.32
CA LEU A 59 -0.61 6.33 14.94
C LEU A 59 -1.23 5.96 16.31
N ALA A 60 -1.50 6.95 17.15
CA ALA A 60 -2.16 6.76 18.45
C ALA A 60 -3.54 6.11 18.29
N LYS A 61 -4.36 6.61 17.36
CA LYS A 61 -5.69 6.04 17.07
C LYS A 61 -5.61 4.58 16.60
N LYS A 62 -4.62 4.24 15.78
CA LYS A 62 -4.39 2.85 15.34
C LYS A 62 -3.96 1.95 16.49
N ALA A 63 -3.06 2.43 17.36
CA ALA A 63 -2.62 1.70 18.54
C ALA A 63 -3.79 1.40 19.50
N GLU A 64 -4.65 2.39 19.76
CA GLU A 64 -5.85 2.20 20.58
C GLU A 64 -6.81 1.17 19.97
N LYS A 65 -7.02 1.22 18.65
CA LYS A 65 -7.89 0.28 17.95
C LYS A 65 -7.36 -1.16 18.03
N LEU A 66 -6.04 -1.34 17.90
CA LEU A 66 -5.39 -2.65 18.06
C LEU A 66 -5.49 -3.15 19.50
N SER A 67 -5.24 -2.29 20.48
CA SER A 67 -5.37 -2.61 21.91
C SER A 67 -6.80 -3.08 22.26
N LYS A 68 -7.84 -2.37 21.77
CA LYS A 68 -9.25 -2.78 21.93
C LYS A 68 -9.56 -4.13 21.29
N LYS A 69 -8.96 -4.42 20.13
CA LYS A 69 -9.21 -5.66 19.38
C LYS A 69 -8.54 -6.88 20.02
N ILE A 70 -7.32 -6.72 20.54
CA ILE A 70 -6.50 -7.82 21.09
C ILE A 70 -6.78 -7.98 22.60
N LYS A 71 -7.46 -7.02 23.25
CA LYS A 71 -7.73 -6.98 24.71
C LYS A 71 -6.46 -7.08 25.57
N THR A 72 -5.29 -6.86 24.98
CA THR A 72 -4.00 -6.90 25.67
C THR A 72 -3.44 -5.49 25.81
N LYS A 73 -3.12 -5.09 27.04
CA LYS A 73 -2.33 -3.88 27.29
C LYS A 73 -0.87 -4.20 27.02
N ALA A 74 -0.17 -3.33 26.29
CA ALA A 74 1.28 -3.42 26.17
C ALA A 74 1.92 -3.24 27.55
N PRO A 75 3.03 -3.95 27.85
CA PRO A 75 3.81 -3.71 29.06
C PRO A 75 4.23 -2.25 29.18
N ALA A 76 4.14 -1.68 30.38
CA ALA A 76 4.46 -0.27 30.62
C ALA A 76 5.94 0.05 30.34
N ASP A 77 6.81 -0.95 30.46
CA ASP A 77 8.25 -0.86 30.23
C ASP A 77 8.67 -1.25 28.81
N LEU A 78 7.71 -1.47 27.89
CA LEU A 78 7.99 -1.95 26.54
C LEU A 78 8.97 -1.04 25.80
N SER A 79 8.88 0.29 25.96
CA SER A 79 9.82 1.21 25.30
C SER A 79 11.27 1.06 25.80
N SER A 80 11.46 0.66 27.06
CA SER A 80 12.79 0.53 27.67
C SER A 80 13.36 -0.88 27.53
N ARG A 81 12.51 -1.88 27.27
CA ARG A 81 12.87 -3.31 27.22
C ARG A 81 12.47 -3.98 25.90
N ILE A 82 12.47 -3.23 24.81
CA ILE A 82 12.11 -3.72 23.48
C ILE A 82 12.89 -5.00 23.15
N ASP A 83 14.20 -5.00 23.39
CA ASP A 83 15.07 -6.13 23.06
C ASP A 83 14.76 -7.38 23.89
N HIS A 84 14.44 -7.22 25.17
CA HIS A 84 14.01 -8.33 26.03
C HIS A 84 12.74 -9.00 25.50
N TYR A 85 11.76 -8.21 25.04
CA TYR A 85 10.50 -8.75 24.50
C TYR A 85 10.65 -9.34 23.09
N LEU A 86 11.55 -8.81 22.26
CA LEU A 86 11.75 -9.29 20.90
C LEU A 86 12.71 -10.50 20.82
N TYR A 87 13.74 -10.51 21.66
CA TYR A 87 14.86 -11.45 21.53
C TYR A 87 15.09 -12.30 22.79
N GLY A 88 14.37 -12.05 23.89
CA GLY A 88 14.47 -12.85 25.12
C GLY A 88 15.84 -12.81 25.80
N LYS A 89 16.68 -11.81 25.46
CA LYS A 89 18.03 -11.66 25.99
C LYS A 89 18.04 -10.51 27.01
N ASN A 90 18.63 -10.78 28.17
CA ASN A 90 18.86 -9.82 29.25
C ASN A 90 19.85 -8.73 28.83
#